data_AF-A0A1F6PQF8-F1
#
_entry.id   AF-A0A1F6PQF8-F1
#
_cell.length_a   1.000
_cell.length_b   1.000
_cell.length_c   1.000
_cell.angle_alpha   90.00
_cell.angle_beta   90.00
_cell.angle_gamma   90.00
#
_symmetry.space_group_name_H-M   'P 1'
#
loop_
_entity.id
_entity.type
_entity.pdbx_description
1 polymer ?
#
loop_
_entity_poly.entity_id
_entity_poly.type
_entity_poly.pdbx_seq_one_letter_code
_entity_poly.pdbx_strand_id
1 'polypeptide(L)'
;MDIKSLSREGFSVRAIARMLRLNRRTVKKYLEEGSRPVYTQVERESVLKPYYGMVKSWIEEEYQATKIYDLLLIQGYAGSYETVKRYVRSLKEQQTQLAYVRFETLPGQQAQVDFSDFKIVEADGTETTVIS
;
A
#
# COMPACT_ATOMS: atom_id res chain seq x y z
N MET A 1 2.60 8.29 37.37
CA MET A 1 1.56 9.02 38.12
C MET A 1 0.28 8.91 37.31
N ASP A 2 -0.73 8.20 37.81
CA ASP A 2 -1.98 7.91 37.08
C ASP A 2 -3.15 8.72 37.63
N ILE A 3 -4.13 9.03 36.76
CA ILE A 3 -5.35 9.79 37.10
C ILE A 3 -6.09 9.19 38.30
N LYS A 4 -6.20 7.85 38.36
CA LYS A 4 -6.89 7.15 39.46
C LYS A 4 -6.16 7.22 40.79
N SER A 5 -4.83 7.23 40.79
CA SER A 5 -4.03 7.32 42.01
C SER A 5 -4.16 8.72 42.61
N LEU A 6 -4.00 9.76 41.78
CA LEU A 6 -4.17 11.16 42.22
C LEU A 6 -5.60 11.45 42.71
N SER A 7 -6.62 10.84 42.10
CA SER A 7 -7.98 10.99 42.60
C SER A 7 -8.20 10.30 43.95
N ARG A 8 -7.55 9.15 44.20
CA ARG A 8 -7.58 8.47 45.51
C ARG A 8 -6.84 9.25 46.59
N GLU A 9 -5.79 9.97 46.20
CA GLU A 9 -5.05 10.91 47.06
C GLU A 9 -5.84 12.20 47.35
N GLY A 10 -7.05 12.36 46.80
CA GLY A 10 -7.94 13.50 47.09
C GLY A 10 -7.74 14.72 46.19
N PHE A 11 -6.92 14.64 45.14
CA PHE A 11 -6.74 15.75 44.22
C PHE A 11 -8.00 16.01 43.37
N SER A 12 -8.35 17.29 43.21
CA SER A 12 -9.44 17.69 42.33
C SER A 12 -9.13 17.41 40.85
N VAL A 13 -10.15 17.19 40.03
CA VAL A 13 -10.02 17.00 38.57
C VAL A 13 -9.18 18.10 37.91
N ARG A 14 -9.31 19.35 38.37
CA ARG A 14 -8.53 20.49 37.86
C ARG A 14 -7.05 20.40 38.24
N ALA A 15 -6.75 19.94 39.45
CA ALA A 15 -5.37 19.73 39.89
C ALA A 15 -4.71 18.60 39.10
N ILE A 16 -5.42 17.47 38.93
CA ILE A 16 -4.96 16.33 38.13
C ILE A 16 -4.70 16.74 36.67
N ALA A 17 -5.61 17.52 36.07
CA ALA A 17 -5.47 18.03 34.70
C ALA A 17 -4.21 18.88 34.53
N ARG A 18 -3.90 19.78 35.49
CA ARG A 18 -2.68 20.58 35.45
C ARG A 18 -1.42 19.73 35.63
N MET A 19 -1.45 18.78 36.56
CA MET A 19 -0.31 17.94 36.90
C MET A 19 0.07 16.98 35.77
N LEU A 20 -0.93 16.41 35.09
CA LEU A 20 -0.73 15.47 33.98
C LEU A 20 -0.78 16.15 32.60
N ARG A 21 -0.96 17.47 32.53
CA ARG A 21 -1.13 18.25 31.28
C ARG A 21 -2.21 17.67 30.36
N LEU A 22 -3.30 17.18 30.94
CA LEU A 22 -4.45 16.63 30.22
C LEU A 22 -5.63 17.60 30.29
N ASN A 23 -6.54 17.52 29.31
CA ASN A 23 -7.78 18.26 29.38
C ASN A 23 -8.64 17.76 30.55
N ARG A 24 -9.22 18.68 31.35
CA ARG A 24 -10.13 18.33 32.45
C ARG A 24 -11.28 17.41 32.04
N ARG A 25 -11.75 17.51 30.78
CA ARG A 25 -12.78 16.61 30.24
C ARG A 25 -12.28 15.18 30.08
N THR A 26 -11.03 15.00 29.63
CA THR A 26 -10.37 13.70 29.54
C THR A 26 -10.15 13.10 30.92
N VAL A 27 -9.71 13.91 31.90
CA VAL A 27 -9.53 13.46 33.29
C VAL A 27 -10.87 13.02 33.89
N LYS A 28 -11.92 13.83 33.74
CA LYS A 28 -13.27 13.49 34.20
C LYS A 28 -13.78 12.20 33.54
N LYS A 29 -13.68 12.11 32.21
CA LYS A 29 -14.03 10.91 31.44
C LYS A 29 -13.30 9.66 31.95
N TYR A 30 -12.00 9.76 32.23
CA TYR A 30 -11.19 8.61 32.68
C TYR A 30 -11.47 8.21 34.14
N LEU A 31 -11.94 9.13 34.97
CA LEU A 31 -12.43 8.82 36.32
C LEU A 31 -13.81 8.15 36.28
N GLU A 32 -14.67 8.54 35.35
CA GLU A 32 -16.04 8.00 35.18
C GLU A 32 -16.06 6.63 34.46
N GLU A 33 -15.36 6.48 33.33
CA GLU A 33 -15.34 5.24 32.52
C GLU A 33 -14.40 4.16 33.09
N GLY A 34 -13.61 4.48 34.13
CA GLY A 34 -12.77 3.51 34.82
C GLY A 34 -11.64 2.89 33.98
N SER A 35 -11.46 3.24 32.71
CA SER A 35 -10.39 2.72 31.85
C SER A 35 -10.04 3.71 30.73
N ARG A 36 -8.85 3.57 30.15
CA ARG A 36 -8.48 4.32 28.95
C ARG A 36 -9.39 3.82 27.80
N PRO A 37 -9.92 4.69 26.93
CA PRO A 37 -10.65 4.24 25.76
C PRO A 37 -9.70 3.35 24.95
N VAL A 38 -10.08 2.08 24.78
CA VAL A 38 -9.42 1.19 23.84
C VAL A 38 -9.81 1.73 22.46
N TYR A 39 -8.88 2.42 21.81
CA TYR A 39 -9.04 2.77 20.42
C TYR A 39 -8.97 1.48 19.62
N THR A 40 -10.12 0.86 19.38
CA THR A 40 -10.22 -0.21 18.40
C THR A 40 -10.08 0.44 17.03
N GLN A 41 -8.93 0.23 16.40
CA GLN A 41 -8.75 0.62 15.00
C GLN A 41 -9.75 -0.23 14.20
N VAL A 42 -10.85 0.39 13.78
CA VAL A 42 -11.80 -0.27 12.89
C VAL A 42 -11.08 -0.46 11.57
N GLU A 43 -10.74 -1.70 11.23
CA GLU A 43 -10.25 -2.06 9.91
C GLU A 43 -11.37 -1.77 8.91
N ARG A 44 -11.28 -0.63 8.24
CA ARG A 44 -12.17 -0.32 7.12
C ARG A 44 -11.69 -1.14 5.94
N GLU A 45 -12.54 -2.05 5.48
CA GLU A 45 -12.28 -2.77 4.24
C GLU A 45 -12.17 -1.78 3.08
N SER A 46 -11.16 -2.00 2.23
CA SER A 46 -11.00 -1.19 1.02
C SER A 46 -12.19 -1.41 0.08
N VAL A 47 -12.74 -0.34 -0.47
CA VAL A 47 -13.76 -0.38 -1.54
C VAL A 47 -13.27 -1.15 -2.77
N LEU A 48 -11.94 -1.28 -2.93
CA LEU A 48 -11.31 -2.03 -4.00
C LEU A 48 -11.29 -3.55 -3.77
N LYS A 49 -11.52 -4.02 -2.54
CA LYS A 49 -11.42 -5.44 -2.15
C LYS A 49 -12.22 -6.39 -3.05
N PRO A 50 -13.47 -6.09 -3.44
CA PRO A 50 -14.24 -6.96 -4.35
C PRO A 50 -13.61 -7.11 -5.73
N TYR A 51 -12.79 -6.15 -6.15
CA TYR A 51 -12.22 -6.09 -7.49
C TYR A 51 -10.77 -6.59 -7.57
N TYR A 52 -10.18 -7.02 -6.45
CA TYR A 52 -8.78 -7.47 -6.40
C TYR A 52 -8.47 -8.58 -7.41
N GLY A 53 -9.39 -9.54 -7.60
CA GLY A 53 -9.22 -10.61 -8.59
C GLY A 53 -9.12 -10.08 -10.02
N MET A 54 -10.01 -9.17 -10.41
CA MET A 54 -10.02 -8.57 -11.75
C MET A 54 -8.79 -7.69 -11.98
N VAL A 55 -8.39 -6.91 -10.97
CA VAL A 55 -7.19 -6.07 -11.05
C VAL A 55 -5.94 -6.94 -11.23
N LYS A 56 -5.87 -8.09 -10.54
CA LYS A 56 -4.76 -9.02 -10.68
C LYS A 56 -4.67 -9.59 -12.10
N SER A 57 -5.78 -10.04 -12.69
CA SER A 57 -5.78 -10.56 -14.06
C SER A 57 -5.36 -9.49 -15.08
N TRP A 58 -5.82 -8.25 -14.93
CA TRP A 58 -5.40 -7.17 -15.83
C TRP A 58 -3.94 -6.77 -15.65
N ILE A 59 -3.36 -6.92 -14.45
CA ILE A 59 -1.92 -6.71 -14.24
C ILE A 59 -1.11 -7.81 -14.92
N GLU A 60 -1.57 -9.06 -14.89
CA GLU A 60 -0.94 -10.19 -15.59
C GLU A 60 -0.98 -9.99 -17.12
N GLU A 61 -2.03 -9.35 -17.65
CA GLU A 61 -2.10 -8.91 -19.05
C GLU A 61 -1.35 -7.58 -19.33
N GLU A 62 -0.52 -7.09 -18.41
CA GLU A 62 0.29 -5.86 -18.51
C GLU A 62 -0.49 -4.54 -18.65
N TYR A 63 -1.72 -4.45 -18.16
CA TYR A 63 -2.51 -3.22 -18.26
C TYR A 63 -1.91 -2.10 -17.39
N GLN A 64 -2.03 -0.86 -17.90
CA GLN A 64 -1.69 0.33 -17.13
C GLN A 64 -2.74 0.62 -16.05
N ALA A 65 -2.31 1.20 -14.92
CA ALA A 65 -3.19 1.55 -13.80
C ALA A 65 -4.36 2.46 -14.20
N THR A 66 -4.16 3.35 -15.18
CA THR A 66 -5.21 4.21 -15.75
C THR A 66 -6.31 3.37 -16.42
N LYS A 67 -5.92 2.44 -17.30
CA LYS A 67 -6.85 1.55 -18.00
C LYS A 67 -7.60 0.64 -17.03
N ILE A 68 -6.90 0.13 -16.01
CA ILE A 68 -7.51 -0.65 -14.92
C ILE A 68 -8.58 0.18 -14.21
N TYR A 69 -8.31 1.44 -13.89
CA TYR A 69 -9.27 2.32 -13.25
C TYR A 69 -10.50 2.59 -14.11
N ASP A 70 -10.33 2.84 -15.42
CA ASP A 70 -11.46 3.05 -16.34
C ASP A 70 -12.36 1.81 -16.42
N LEU A 71 -11.76 0.61 -16.47
CA LEU A 71 -12.51 -0.65 -16.43
C LEU A 71 -13.23 -0.84 -15.10
N LEU A 72 -12.61 -0.48 -13.98
CA LEU A 72 -13.24 -0.53 -12.67
C LEU A 72 -14.45 0.41 -12.57
N LEU A 73 -14.37 1.62 -13.14
CA LEU A 73 -15.50 2.55 -13.17
C LEU A 73 -16.71 1.94 -13.91
N ILE A 74 -16.48 1.24 -15.02
CA ILE A 74 -17.54 0.53 -15.76
C ILE A 74 -18.16 -0.59 -14.90
N GLN A 75 -17.35 -1.26 -14.06
CA GLN A 75 -17.82 -2.29 -13.13
C GLN A 75 -18.51 -1.73 -11.87
N GLY A 76 -18.64 -0.41 -11.73
CA GLY A 76 -19.31 0.23 -10.60
C GLY A 76 -18.38 0.56 -9.42
N TYR A 77 -17.07 0.67 -9.64
CA TYR A 77 -16.14 1.09 -8.60
C TYR A 77 -16.36 2.56 -8.20
N ALA A 78 -16.60 2.80 -6.92
CA ALA A 78 -16.86 4.14 -6.37
C ALA A 78 -15.65 4.77 -5.64
N GLY A 79 -14.49 4.09 -5.66
CA GLY A 79 -13.28 4.57 -5.00
C GLY A 79 -12.42 5.48 -5.89
N SER A 80 -11.34 6.00 -5.33
CA SER A 80 -10.42 6.88 -6.06
C SER A 80 -9.40 6.12 -6.90
N TYR A 81 -8.91 6.78 -7.96
CA TYR A 81 -7.78 6.33 -8.77
C TYR A 81 -6.53 6.04 -7.93
N GLU A 82 -6.21 6.89 -6.95
CA GLU A 82 -5.02 6.70 -6.11
C GLU A 82 -5.04 5.40 -5.30
N THR A 83 -6.22 4.91 -4.92
CA THR A 83 -6.37 3.60 -4.27
C THR A 83 -5.99 2.47 -5.22
N VAL A 84 -6.46 2.55 -6.48
CA VAL A 84 -6.14 1.57 -7.54
C VAL A 84 -4.65 1.62 -7.88
N LYS A 85 -4.11 2.81 -8.12
CA LYS A 85 -2.69 3.02 -8.43
C LYS A 85 -1.77 2.46 -7.35
N ARG A 86 -2.10 2.69 -6.08
CA ARG A 86 -1.34 2.15 -4.93
C ARG A 86 -1.39 0.62 -4.93
N TYR A 87 -2.57 0.04 -5.14
CA TYR A 87 -2.74 -1.41 -5.18
C TYR A 87 -1.98 -2.05 -6.34
N VAL A 88 -2.14 -1.51 -7.56
CA VAL A 88 -1.39 -1.95 -8.76
C VAL A 88 0.11 -1.87 -8.53
N ARG A 89 0.60 -0.77 -7.95
CA ARG A 89 2.02 -0.61 -7.61
C ARG A 89 2.49 -1.68 -6.63
N SER A 90 1.75 -1.92 -5.55
CA SER A 90 2.11 -2.94 -4.56
C SER A 90 2.17 -4.34 -5.15
N LEU A 91 1.26 -4.69 -6.06
CA LEU A 91 1.27 -5.98 -6.74
C LEU A 91 2.44 -6.12 -7.71
N LYS A 92 2.82 -5.05 -8.42
CA LYS A 92 4.01 -5.06 -9.28
C LYS A 92 5.29 -5.19 -8.45
N GLU A 93 5.40 -4.46 -7.35
CA GLU A 93 6.53 -4.56 -6.42
C GLU A 93 6.65 -5.98 -5.81
N GLN A 94 5.53 -6.61 -5.44
CA GLN A 94 5.52 -7.99 -4.97
C GLN A 94 5.97 -8.98 -6.05
N GLN A 95 5.54 -8.82 -7.30
CA GLN A 95 6.01 -9.64 -8.42
C GLN A 95 7.50 -9.44 -8.69
N THR A 96 8.00 -8.21 -8.64
CA THR A 96 9.44 -7.93 -8.77
C THR A 96 10.25 -8.56 -7.64
N GLN A 97 9.74 -8.51 -6.40
CA GLN A 97 10.40 -9.15 -5.25
C GLN A 97 10.42 -10.68 -5.37
N LEU A 98 9.33 -11.30 -5.84
CA LEU A 98 9.26 -12.73 -6.12
C LEU A 98 10.23 -13.15 -7.25
N ALA A 99 10.33 -12.34 -8.31
CA ALA A 99 11.29 -12.55 -9.39
C ALA A 99 12.75 -12.40 -8.94
N TYR A 100 13.01 -11.65 -7.85
CA TYR A 100 14.33 -11.46 -7.27
C TYR A 100 14.71 -12.51 -6.21
N VAL A 101 13.83 -13.49 -5.93
CA VAL A 101 14.25 -14.67 -5.16
C VAL A 101 15.21 -15.46 -6.06
N ARG A 102 16.52 -15.34 -5.78
CA ARG A 102 17.58 -16.12 -6.43
C ARG A 102 17.22 -17.60 -6.33
N PHE A 103 16.78 -18.17 -7.45
CA PHE A 103 16.89 -19.59 -7.68
C PHE A 103 18.39 -19.90 -7.83
N GLU A 104 18.98 -20.54 -6.81
CA GLU A 104 20.23 -21.27 -7.01
C GLU A 104 19.89 -22.50 -7.87
N THR A 105 19.83 -22.35 -9.18
CA THR A 105 19.85 -23.49 -10.11
C THR A 105 21.29 -23.89 -10.38
N LEU A 106 21.55 -25.20 -10.33
CA LEU A 106 22.83 -25.85 -10.65
C LEU A 106 23.37 -25.41 -12.02
N PRO A 107 24.70 -25.36 -12.20
CA PRO A 107 25.32 -24.90 -13.46
C PRO A 107 25.07 -25.89 -14.60
N GLY A 108 24.61 -25.40 -15.77
CA GLY A 108 24.82 -26.12 -17.04
C GLY A 108 23.66 -26.29 -18.04
N GLN A 109 22.53 -25.55 -17.98
CA GLN A 109 21.49 -25.67 -19.03
C GLN A 109 20.76 -24.37 -19.41
N GLN A 110 21.45 -23.24 -19.56
CA GLN A 110 20.83 -22.08 -20.24
C GLN A 110 21.83 -21.40 -21.17
N ALA A 111 21.46 -21.30 -22.45
CA ALA A 111 22.10 -20.41 -23.40
C ALA A 111 21.56 -18.99 -23.15
N GLN A 112 22.46 -18.05 -22.96
CA GLN A 112 22.13 -16.63 -22.87
C GLN A 112 21.84 -16.13 -24.29
N VAL A 113 20.60 -15.71 -24.55
CA VAL A 113 20.26 -14.99 -25.78
C VAL A 113 20.36 -13.50 -25.47
N ASP A 114 21.36 -12.87 -26.07
CA ASP A 114 21.61 -11.44 -25.98
C ASP A 114 20.83 -10.76 -27.11
N PHE A 115 19.66 -10.19 -26.82
CA PHE A 115 18.95 -9.36 -27.80
C PHE A 115 19.52 -7.95 -27.71
N SER A 116 20.57 -7.70 -28.48
CA SER A 116 21.14 -6.36 -28.69
C SER A 116 20.64 -5.80 -30.01
N ASP A 117 19.87 -4.70 -29.96
CA ASP A 117 19.45 -3.97 -31.16
C ASP A 117 20.66 -3.23 -31.77
N PHE A 118 21.01 -3.55 -33.02
CA PHE A 118 22.01 -2.80 -33.78
C PHE A 118 21.32 -2.04 -34.92
N LYS A 119 21.47 -0.72 -34.92
CA LYS A 119 21.07 0.12 -36.05
C LYS A 119 22.19 0.13 -37.09
N ILE A 120 21.89 -0.32 -38.31
CA ILE A 120 22.79 -0.20 -39.46
C ILE A 120 22.31 0.98 -40.29
N VAL A 121 23.22 1.93 -40.53
CA VAL A 121 23.00 3.03 -41.49
C VAL A 121 23.66 2.61 -42.79
N GLU A 122 22.88 2.45 -43.85
CA GLU A 122 23.41 2.12 -45.17
C GLU A 122 24.02 3.36 -45.84
N ALA A 123 24.90 3.15 -46.83
CA ALA A 123 25.66 4.24 -47.47
C ALA A 123 24.77 5.25 -48.24
N ASP A 124 23.47 5.00 -48.38
CA ASP A 124 22.47 5.89 -48.96
C ASP A 124 21.67 6.69 -47.91
N GLY A 125 21.96 6.52 -46.62
CA GLY A 125 21.35 7.26 -45.53
C GLY A 125 20.02 6.70 -45.02
N THR A 126 19.61 5.51 -45.45
CA THR A 126 18.42 4.85 -44.91
C THR A 126 18.74 4.05 -43.64
N GLU A 127 17.91 4.21 -42.60
CA GLU A 127 18.00 3.43 -41.35
C GLU A 127 17.06 2.23 -41.45
N THR A 128 17.62 1.02 -41.43
CA THR A 128 16.82 -0.21 -41.32
C THR A 128 17.07 -0.86 -39.96
N THR A 129 16.00 -1.07 -39.19
CA THR A 129 16.06 -1.80 -37.92
C THR A 129 15.79 -3.27 -38.21
N VAL A 130 16.80 -4.12 -37.99
CA VAL A 130 16.66 -5.58 -38.08
C VAL A 130 16.61 -6.12 -36.66
N ILE A 131 15.52 -6.81 -36.33
CA ILE A 131 15.36 -7.52 -35.07
C ILE A 131 15.63 -9.00 -35.39
N SER A 132 16.66 -9.59 -34.78
CA SER A 132 16.95 -11.04 -34.89
C SER A 132 16.26 -11.82 -33.79
#